data_AF-A0A814JNU4-F1
#
_entry.id   AF-A0A814JNU4-F1
#
_cell.length_a   1.000
_cell.length_b   1.000
_cell.length_c   1.000
_cell.angle_alpha   90.00
_cell.angle_beta   90.00
_cell.angle_gamma   90.00
#
_symmetry.space_group_name_H-M   'P 1'
#
loop_
_entity.id
_entity.type
_entity.pdbx_description
1 polymer ?
#
loop_
_entity_poly.entity_id
_entity_poly.type
_entity_poly.pdbx_seq_one_letter_code
_entity_poly.pdbx_strand_id
1 'polypeptide(L)'
;MIIMIVLATLSWCQTFYCYDASLQKPPLLPCISINKQCQLGNNILLIIIQSLGPVIIMTVFSLLTLRNVQNSGSIVMPSALSSTRSTPIRAKDRQLITMLLFQTALFAVCTVLVPFYNFYMYLTFHTIKSIYRLTIENFILQLCIFFTVTPYATAFYLYAISGEIFRRELRKYFVELCRKIGIQMRLPVENTTIRLVAQAIRRIPRTIDHY
;
A
#
# COMPACT_ATOMS: atom_id res chain seq x y z
N MET A 1 -17.66 3.73 -11.06
CA MET A 1 -17.79 2.72 -9.99
C MET A 1 -18.54 1.47 -10.47
N ILE A 2 -19.75 1.60 -11.03
CA ILE A 2 -20.57 0.46 -11.54
C ILE A 2 -19.79 -0.41 -12.54
N ILE A 3 -19.12 0.20 -13.53
CA ILE A 3 -18.34 -0.54 -14.53
C ILE A 3 -17.25 -1.40 -13.88
N MET A 4 -16.55 -0.90 -12.85
CA MET A 4 -15.51 -1.69 -12.16
C MET A 4 -16.11 -2.86 -11.37
N ILE A 5 -17.29 -2.69 -10.77
CA ILE A 5 -17.99 -3.76 -10.06
C ILE A 5 -18.44 -4.84 -11.03
N VAL A 6 -18.99 -4.46 -12.18
CA VAL A 6 -19.41 -5.40 -13.24
C VAL A 6 -18.21 -6.17 -13.79
N LEU A 7 -17.09 -5.50 -14.08
CA LEU A 7 -15.87 -6.17 -14.54
C LEU A 7 -15.30 -7.12 -13.48
N ALA A 8 -15.26 -6.70 -12.21
CA ALA A 8 -14.79 -7.53 -11.12
C ALA A 8 -15.66 -8.79 -10.97
N THR A 9 -17.00 -8.62 -10.90
CA THR A 9 -17.94 -9.74 -10.77
C THR A 9 -17.85 -10.71 -11.94
N LEU A 10 -17.76 -10.22 -13.19
CA LEU A 10 -17.54 -11.07 -14.37
C LEU A 10 -16.23 -11.84 -14.28
N SER A 11 -15.15 -11.22 -13.79
CA SER A 11 -13.87 -11.92 -13.62
C SER A 11 -13.95 -13.05 -12.60
N TRP A 12 -14.73 -12.87 -11.51
CA TRP A 12 -14.93 -13.89 -10.48
C TRP A 12 -15.94 -14.96 -10.91
N CYS A 13 -16.92 -14.63 -11.75
CA CYS A 13 -17.87 -15.59 -12.30
C CYS A 13 -17.15 -16.72 -13.04
N GLN A 14 -16.07 -16.45 -13.77
CA GLN A 14 -15.31 -17.51 -14.46
C GLN A 14 -14.80 -18.57 -13.48
N THR A 15 -14.45 -18.18 -12.25
CA THR A 15 -13.88 -19.08 -11.25
C THR A 15 -14.89 -20.15 -10.85
N PHE A 16 -16.18 -19.81 -10.82
CA PHE A 16 -17.25 -20.77 -10.55
C PHE A 16 -17.46 -21.78 -11.69
N TYR A 17 -17.19 -21.39 -12.94
CA TYR A 17 -17.30 -22.30 -14.09
C TYR A 17 -16.06 -23.16 -14.29
N CYS A 18 -14.88 -22.67 -13.89
CA CYS A 18 -13.60 -23.31 -14.21
C CYS A 18 -13.08 -24.25 -13.12
N TYR A 19 -13.59 -24.16 -11.89
CA TYR A 19 -13.15 -24.98 -10.75
C TYR A 19 -14.28 -25.88 -10.28
N ASP A 20 -13.97 -27.17 -10.13
CA ASP A 20 -14.88 -28.13 -9.51
C ASP A 20 -14.37 -28.51 -8.12
N ALA A 21 -15.30 -28.68 -7.18
CA ALA A 21 -14.99 -29.10 -5.83
C ALA A 21 -14.87 -30.63 -5.81
N SER A 22 -13.66 -31.15 -6.04
CA SER A 22 -13.42 -32.58 -5.96
C SER A 22 -13.49 -33.07 -4.50
N LEU A 23 -14.61 -33.70 -4.14
CA LEU A 23 -14.85 -34.30 -2.81
C LEU A 23 -14.05 -35.59 -2.56
N GLN A 24 -13.19 -36.01 -3.50
CA GLN A 24 -12.67 -37.38 -3.53
C GLN A 24 -11.49 -37.67 -2.59
N LYS A 25 -10.86 -36.67 -1.95
CA LYS A 25 -9.76 -36.91 -0.98
C LYS A 25 -9.73 -35.87 0.17
N PRO A 26 -10.29 -36.16 1.35
CA PRO A 26 -9.94 -35.43 2.59
C PRO A 26 -8.48 -35.74 2.97
N PRO A 27 -7.68 -34.78 3.49
CA PRO A 27 -8.07 -33.68 4.38
C PRO A 27 -7.96 -32.24 3.82
N LEU A 28 -7.62 -32.07 2.54
CA LEU A 28 -7.49 -30.77 1.87
C LEU A 28 -8.26 -30.86 0.55
N LEU A 29 -9.43 -30.23 0.43
CA LEU A 29 -10.17 -30.17 -0.85
C LEU A 29 -9.28 -29.46 -1.88
N PRO A 30 -8.67 -30.17 -2.86
CA PRO A 30 -7.94 -29.49 -3.91
C PRO A 30 -8.97 -28.93 -4.89
N CYS A 31 -9.05 -27.62 -5.05
CA CYS A 31 -9.77 -27.01 -6.16
C CYS A 31 -9.01 -27.33 -7.45
N ILE A 32 -9.46 -28.35 -8.19
CA ILE A 32 -8.84 -28.78 -9.44
C ILE A 32 -9.52 -28.01 -10.57
N SER A 33 -8.73 -27.39 -11.45
CA SER A 33 -9.28 -26.78 -12.66
C SER A 33 -9.76 -27.89 -13.60
N ILE A 34 -10.99 -27.77 -14.09
CA ILE A 34 -11.61 -28.79 -14.96
C ILE A 34 -10.85 -28.88 -16.30
N ASN A 35 -10.40 -27.74 -16.83
CA ASN A 35 -9.76 -27.63 -18.13
C ASN A 35 -8.41 -26.87 -18.06
N LYS A 36 -7.44 -27.28 -18.89
CA LYS A 36 -6.15 -26.57 -19.03
C LYS A 36 -6.32 -25.13 -19.54
N GLN A 37 -7.29 -24.92 -20.43
CA GLN A 37 -7.66 -23.61 -20.95
C GLN A 37 -8.14 -22.68 -19.81
N CYS A 38 -8.94 -23.22 -18.89
CA CYS A 38 -9.39 -22.53 -17.69
C CYS A 38 -8.21 -22.15 -16.77
N GLN A 39 -7.26 -23.06 -16.58
CA GLN A 39 -6.07 -22.80 -15.77
C GLN A 39 -5.21 -21.68 -16.37
N LEU A 40 -4.96 -21.73 -17.69
CA LEU A 40 -4.20 -20.70 -18.39
C LEU A 40 -4.90 -19.35 -18.36
N GLY A 41 -6.21 -19.31 -18.66
CA GLY A 41 -7.01 -18.09 -18.60
C GLY A 41 -7.03 -17.47 -17.21
N ASN A 42 -7.17 -18.28 -16.16
CA ASN A 42 -7.13 -17.80 -14.79
C ASN A 42 -5.76 -17.21 -14.42
N ASN A 43 -4.66 -17.86 -14.82
CA ASN A 43 -3.33 -17.32 -14.58
C ASN A 43 -3.09 -15.99 -15.30
N ILE A 44 -3.54 -15.86 -16.55
CA ILE A 44 -3.45 -14.60 -17.31
C ILE A 44 -4.29 -13.51 -16.63
N LEU A 45 -5.52 -13.83 -16.22
CA LEU A 45 -6.38 -12.87 -15.52
C LEU A 45 -5.83 -12.44 -14.16
N LEU A 46 -5.22 -13.35 -13.41
CA LEU A 46 -4.51 -12.99 -12.18
C LEU A 46 -3.36 -12.02 -12.47
N ILE A 47 -2.54 -12.26 -13.48
CA ILE A 47 -1.45 -11.33 -13.85
C ILE A 47 -2.00 -9.96 -14.22
N ILE A 48 -3.04 -9.90 -15.06
CA ILE A 48 -3.58 -8.65 -15.58
C ILE A 48 -4.34 -7.89 -14.49
N ILE A 49 -5.26 -8.54 -13.79
CA ILE A 49 -6.18 -7.86 -12.86
C ILE A 49 -5.56 -7.67 -11.47
N GLN A 50 -4.80 -8.63 -10.96
CA GLN A 50 -4.24 -8.55 -9.60
C GLN A 50 -2.86 -7.88 -9.58
N SER A 51 -2.02 -8.08 -10.60
CA SER A 51 -0.66 -7.53 -10.60
C SER A 51 -0.50 -6.29 -11.48
N LEU A 52 -0.69 -6.39 -12.81
CA LEU A 52 -0.35 -5.30 -13.72
C LEU A 52 -1.35 -4.15 -13.71
N GLY A 53 -2.65 -4.46 -13.69
CA GLY A 53 -3.74 -3.49 -13.77
C GLY A 53 -3.66 -2.43 -12.66
N PRO A 54 -3.61 -2.82 -11.38
CA PRO A 54 -3.51 -1.87 -10.27
C PRO A 54 -2.25 -1.00 -10.40
N VAL A 55 -1.12 -1.58 -10.79
CA VAL A 55 0.16 -0.88 -10.91
C VAL A 55 0.14 0.15 -12.02
N ILE A 56 -0.39 -0.20 -13.19
CA ILE A 56 -0.53 0.72 -14.33
C ILE A 56 -1.44 1.88 -13.95
N ILE A 57 -2.63 1.58 -13.40
CA ILE A 57 -3.61 2.60 -12.99
C ILE A 57 -3.02 3.55 -11.95
N MET A 58 -2.41 3.00 -10.89
CA MET A 58 -1.83 3.78 -9.81
C MET A 58 -0.62 4.60 -10.26
N THR A 59 0.20 4.08 -11.17
CA THR A 59 1.34 4.81 -11.75
C THR A 59 0.84 5.97 -12.62
N VAL A 60 -0.14 5.73 -13.50
CA VAL A 60 -0.73 6.77 -14.34
C VAL A 60 -1.34 7.87 -13.46
N PHE A 61 -2.16 7.50 -12.47
CA PHE A 61 -2.74 8.50 -11.57
C PHE A 61 -1.67 9.25 -10.78
N SER A 62 -0.65 8.56 -10.25
CA SER A 62 0.43 9.22 -9.51
C SER A 62 1.22 10.22 -10.37
N LEU A 63 1.48 9.89 -11.64
CA LEU A 63 2.13 10.80 -12.58
C LEU A 63 1.23 11.99 -12.96
N LEU A 64 -0.07 11.75 -13.17
CA LEU A 64 -1.04 12.81 -13.44
C LEU A 64 -1.18 13.76 -12.25
N THR A 65 -1.26 13.22 -11.03
CA THR A 65 -1.29 14.01 -9.79
C THR A 65 -0.01 14.83 -9.66
N LEU A 66 1.16 14.24 -9.94
CA LEU A 66 2.43 14.97 -9.89
C LEU A 66 2.46 16.14 -10.88
N ARG A 67 2.03 15.91 -12.13
CA ARG A 67 1.92 16.98 -13.16
C ARG A 67 0.94 18.07 -12.75
N ASN A 68 -0.21 17.70 -12.20
CA ASN A 68 -1.22 18.67 -11.78
C ASN A 68 -0.74 19.51 -10.58
N VAL A 69 -0.06 18.90 -9.60
CA VAL A 69 0.56 19.61 -8.47
C VAL A 69 1.71 20.52 -8.93
N GLN A 70 2.46 20.14 -9.96
CA GLN A 70 3.48 20.99 -10.57
C GLN A 70 2.86 22.22 -11.24
N ASN A 71 1.83 22.03 -12.05
CA ASN A 71 1.15 23.11 -12.79
C ASN A 71 0.33 24.03 -11.87
N SER A 72 -0.37 23.48 -10.88
CA SER A 72 -1.16 24.27 -9.91
C SER A 72 -0.29 25.20 -9.07
N GLY A 73 0.98 24.82 -8.81
CA GLY A 73 1.91 25.71 -8.11
C GLY A 73 2.52 26.81 -8.99
N SER A 74 2.37 26.75 -10.31
CA SER A 74 2.83 27.77 -11.26
C SER A 74 1.81 28.91 -11.43
N ILE A 75 0.52 28.58 -11.31
CA ILE A 75 -0.59 29.52 -11.60
C ILE A 75 -0.92 30.45 -10.42
N VAL A 76 -0.48 30.14 -9.20
CA VAL A 76 -0.77 30.95 -7.98
C VAL A 76 0.41 31.87 -7.60
N MET A 77 1.19 32.33 -8.57
CA MET A 77 2.03 33.52 -8.39
C MET A 77 1.45 34.69 -9.18
N PRO A 78 0.43 35.41 -8.66
CA PRO A 78 0.35 36.82 -8.97
C PRO A 78 1.53 37.50 -8.28
N SER A 79 2.37 38.13 -9.08
CA SER A 79 3.40 39.06 -8.64
C SER A 79 2.89 39.97 -7.51
N ALA A 80 3.77 40.22 -6.54
CA ALA A 80 3.66 41.16 -5.42
C ALA A 80 3.12 40.60 -4.09
N LEU A 81 4.01 40.59 -3.09
CA LEU A 81 3.76 40.59 -1.65
C LEU A 81 2.92 39.42 -1.06
N SER A 82 3.55 38.27 -0.81
CA SER A 82 3.35 37.54 0.45
C SER A 82 4.29 36.33 0.56
N SER A 83 5.28 36.51 1.43
CA SER A 83 6.26 35.53 1.85
C SER A 83 5.61 34.32 2.58
N THR A 84 6.11 33.11 2.27
CA THR A 84 6.33 32.01 3.24
C THR A 84 5.20 31.04 3.68
N ARG A 85 4.14 30.74 2.91
CA ARG A 85 3.15 29.72 3.35
C ARG A 85 2.81 28.55 2.42
N SER A 86 3.30 28.48 1.19
CA SER A 86 2.91 27.43 0.23
C SER A 86 3.83 26.20 0.17
N THR A 87 5.00 26.22 0.82
CA THR A 87 5.99 25.12 0.75
C THR A 87 5.65 23.85 1.57
N PRO A 88 5.04 23.91 2.78
CA PRO A 88 4.90 22.71 3.61
C PRO A 88 3.76 21.79 3.17
N ILE A 89 2.72 22.32 2.52
CA ILE A 89 1.58 21.52 2.01
C ILE A 89 2.07 20.67 0.83
N ARG A 90 2.81 21.27 -0.10
CA ARG A 90 3.37 20.62 -1.29
C ARG A 90 4.37 19.51 -0.96
N ALA A 91 5.15 19.68 0.12
CA ALA A 91 6.09 18.66 0.59
C ALA A 91 5.37 17.42 1.18
N LYS A 92 4.27 17.64 1.91
CA LYS A 92 3.45 16.56 2.49
C LYS A 92 2.71 15.75 1.42
N ASP A 93 2.14 16.42 0.43
CA ASP A 93 1.47 15.74 -0.69
C ASP A 93 2.47 14.91 -1.51
N ARG A 94 3.67 15.45 -1.76
CA ARG A 94 4.74 14.70 -2.43
C ARG A 94 5.18 13.48 -1.62
N GLN A 95 5.29 13.60 -0.30
CA GLN A 95 5.62 12.49 0.59
C GLN A 95 4.54 11.39 0.54
N LEU A 96 3.27 11.77 0.56
CA LEU A 96 2.14 10.84 0.45
C LEU A 96 2.13 10.11 -0.89
N ILE A 97 2.37 10.83 -2.00
CA ILE A 97 2.44 10.23 -3.34
C ILE A 97 3.64 9.28 -3.45
N THR A 98 4.83 9.68 -2.98
CA THR A 98 6.02 8.82 -2.98
C THR A 98 5.79 7.55 -2.16
N MET A 99 5.13 7.68 -1.02
CA MET A 99 4.77 6.53 -0.18
C MET A 99 3.83 5.58 -0.93
N LEU A 100 2.78 6.11 -1.56
CA LEU A 100 1.81 5.32 -2.32
C LEU A 100 2.46 4.60 -3.51
N LEU A 101 3.39 5.27 -4.20
CA LEU A 101 4.18 4.68 -5.28
C LEU A 101 5.06 3.54 -4.77
N PHE A 102 5.76 3.73 -3.66
CA PHE A 102 6.60 2.68 -3.07
C PHE A 102 5.77 1.47 -2.66
N GLN A 103 4.64 1.69 -2.00
CA GLN A 103 3.71 0.62 -1.61
C GLN A 103 3.16 -0.13 -2.84
N THR A 104 2.81 0.60 -3.90
CA THR A 104 2.32 0.01 -5.15
C THR A 104 3.41 -0.83 -5.82
N ALA A 105 4.65 -0.34 -5.86
CA ALA A 105 5.78 -1.08 -6.42
C ALA A 105 6.08 -2.36 -5.62
N LEU A 106 6.08 -2.27 -4.28
CA LEU A 106 6.25 -3.44 -3.41
C LEU A 106 5.13 -4.46 -3.64
N PHE A 107 3.88 -4.00 -3.71
CA PHE A 107 2.73 -4.85 -4.02
C PHE A 107 2.88 -5.55 -5.38
N ALA A 108 3.33 -4.83 -6.42
CA ALA A 108 3.58 -5.39 -7.75
C ALA A 108 4.58 -6.55 -7.72
N VAL A 109 5.75 -6.30 -7.13
CA VAL A 109 6.85 -7.27 -7.08
C VAL A 109 6.46 -8.50 -6.27
N CYS A 110 5.77 -8.30 -5.15
CA CYS A 110 5.35 -9.39 -4.27
C CYS A 110 4.23 -10.25 -4.87
N THR A 111 3.25 -9.64 -5.53
CA THR A 111 2.07 -10.36 -6.06
C THR A 111 2.36 -11.11 -7.35
N VAL A 112 3.31 -10.65 -8.16
CA VAL A 112 3.60 -11.28 -9.46
C VAL A 112 4.27 -12.66 -9.33
N LEU A 113 4.90 -12.96 -8.19
CA LEU A 113 5.65 -14.19 -7.97
C LEU A 113 4.79 -15.46 -8.11
N VAL A 114 3.56 -15.44 -7.58
CA VAL A 114 2.66 -16.61 -7.63
C VAL A 114 2.19 -16.92 -9.06
N PRO A 115 1.69 -15.96 -9.86
CA PRO A 115 1.37 -16.22 -11.26
C PRO A 115 2.57 -16.71 -12.10
N PHE A 116 3.77 -16.19 -11.86
CA PHE A 116 4.99 -16.69 -12.53
C PHE A 116 5.28 -18.14 -12.16
N TYR A 117 5.15 -18.49 -10.87
CA TYR A 117 5.28 -19.88 -10.42
C TYR A 117 4.23 -20.79 -11.08
N ASN A 118 2.97 -20.35 -11.13
CA ASN A 118 1.91 -21.12 -11.77
C ASN A 118 2.15 -21.30 -13.27
N PHE A 119 2.72 -20.30 -13.94
CA PHE A 119 3.12 -20.40 -15.34
C PHE A 119 4.24 -21.43 -15.54
N TYR A 120 5.24 -21.43 -14.66
CA TYR A 120 6.28 -22.48 -14.65
C TYR A 120 5.69 -23.88 -14.42
N MET A 121 4.74 -24.03 -13.49
CA MET A 121 4.06 -25.30 -13.24
C MET A 121 3.23 -25.77 -14.44
N TYR A 122 2.60 -24.84 -15.15
CA TYR A 122 1.88 -25.13 -16.40
C TYR A 122 2.83 -25.66 -17.48
N LEU A 123 3.98 -25.01 -17.68
CA LEU A 123 4.99 -25.44 -18.67
C LEU A 123 5.62 -26.80 -18.33
N THR A 124 5.81 -27.09 -17.05
CA THR A 124 6.47 -28.32 -16.58
C THR A 124 5.51 -29.44 -16.23
N PHE A 125 4.22 -29.31 -16.53
CA PHE A 125 3.17 -30.25 -16.13
C PHE A 125 3.40 -31.69 -16.64
N HIS A 126 3.91 -31.83 -17.86
CA HIS A 126 4.14 -33.14 -18.49
C HIS A 126 5.51 -33.76 -18.17
N THR A 127 6.33 -33.07 -17.38
CA THR A 127 7.64 -33.60 -16.99
C THR A 127 7.51 -34.48 -15.75
N ILE A 128 8.06 -35.69 -15.80
CA ILE A 128 8.17 -36.54 -14.61
C ILE A 128 9.19 -35.87 -13.68
N LYS A 129 8.78 -35.59 -12.45
CA LYS A 129 9.60 -34.88 -11.46
C LYS A 129 10.09 -35.85 -10.39
N SER A 130 11.36 -35.72 -10.01
CA SER A 130 11.90 -36.42 -8.86
C SER A 130 11.32 -35.86 -7.56
N ILE A 131 11.36 -36.65 -6.48
CA ILE A 131 10.89 -36.24 -5.14
C ILE A 131 11.62 -34.96 -4.69
N TYR A 132 12.94 -34.88 -4.90
CA TYR A 132 13.72 -33.69 -4.57
C TYR A 132 13.25 -32.43 -5.29
N ARG A 133 12.95 -32.53 -6.59
CA ARG A 133 12.45 -31.40 -7.38
C ARG A 133 11.08 -30.94 -6.89
N LEU A 134 10.19 -31.88 -6.55
CA LEU A 134 8.88 -31.56 -5.99
C LEU A 134 9.00 -30.82 -4.64
N THR A 135 9.94 -31.23 -3.78
CA THR A 135 10.19 -30.55 -2.50
C THR A 135 10.67 -29.11 -2.71
N ILE A 136 11.59 -28.88 -3.65
CA ILE A 136 12.07 -27.53 -4.00
C ILE A 136 10.92 -26.67 -4.54
N GLU A 137 10.11 -27.23 -5.45
CA GLU A 137 8.97 -26.51 -6.03
C GLU A 137 7.90 -26.15 -4.98
N ASN A 138 7.66 -27.03 -4.00
CA ASN A 138 6.77 -26.73 -2.87
C ASN A 138 7.34 -25.64 -1.97
N PHE A 139 8.64 -25.66 -1.68
CA PHE A 139 9.28 -24.61 -0.89
C PHE A 139 9.20 -23.25 -1.59
N ILE A 140 9.44 -23.21 -2.91
CA ILE A 140 9.29 -21.99 -3.72
C ILE A 140 7.85 -21.49 -3.67
N LEU A 141 6.85 -22.37 -3.80
CA LEU A 141 5.44 -21.97 -3.70
C LEU A 141 5.13 -21.31 -2.34
N GLN A 142 5.61 -21.90 -1.24
CA GLN A 142 5.40 -21.32 0.10
C GLN A 142 6.04 -19.93 0.22
N LEU A 143 7.24 -19.74 -0.35
CA LEU A 143 7.86 -18.42 -0.43
C LEU A 143 7.03 -17.44 -1.26
N CYS A 144 6.53 -17.85 -2.43
CA CYS A 144 5.68 -17.01 -3.27
C CYS A 144 4.39 -16.59 -2.54
N ILE A 145 3.75 -17.51 -1.82
CA ILE A 145 2.57 -17.23 -1.00
C ILE A 145 2.93 -16.25 0.13
N PHE A 146 4.03 -16.48 0.83
CA PHE A 146 4.53 -15.58 1.88
C PHE A 146 4.74 -14.15 1.36
N PHE A 147 5.38 -14.00 0.20
CA PHE A 147 5.54 -12.68 -0.42
C PHE A 147 4.20 -12.08 -0.83
N THR A 148 3.25 -12.87 -1.33
CA THR A 148 1.93 -12.37 -1.72
C THR A 148 1.16 -11.78 -0.54
N VAL A 149 1.27 -12.38 0.66
CA VAL A 149 0.59 -11.86 1.86
C VAL A 149 1.31 -10.68 2.51
N THR A 150 2.62 -10.54 2.26
CA THR A 150 3.48 -9.52 2.91
C THR A 150 3.00 -8.08 2.70
N PRO A 151 2.65 -7.61 1.48
CA PRO A 151 2.14 -6.26 1.26
C PRO A 151 0.92 -5.87 2.11
N TYR A 152 0.04 -6.82 2.40
CA TYR A 152 -1.15 -6.56 3.22
C TYR A 152 -0.78 -6.33 4.68
N ALA A 153 0.22 -7.06 5.19
CA ALA A 153 0.74 -6.86 6.54
C ALA A 153 1.61 -5.60 6.66
N THR A 154 2.39 -5.28 5.61
CA THR A 154 3.34 -4.14 5.64
C THR A 154 2.68 -2.79 5.39
N ALA A 155 1.48 -2.74 4.81
CA ALA A 155 0.75 -1.50 4.57
C ALA A 155 0.65 -0.63 5.83
N PHE A 156 0.26 -1.22 6.97
CA PHE A 156 0.18 -0.50 8.25
C PHE A 156 1.53 0.10 8.66
N TYR A 157 2.61 -0.69 8.59
CA TYR A 157 3.96 -0.24 8.97
C TYR A 157 4.47 0.85 8.04
N LEU A 158 4.18 0.75 6.74
CA LEU A 158 4.49 1.79 5.77
C LEU A 158 3.79 3.10 6.14
N TYR A 159 2.48 3.07 6.49
CA TYR A 159 1.77 4.28 6.94
C TYR A 159 2.32 4.81 8.27
N ALA A 160 2.68 3.91 9.20
CA ALA A 160 3.29 4.25 10.48
C ALA A 160 4.66 4.91 10.33
N ILE A 161 5.50 4.48 9.39
CA ILE A 161 6.84 5.04 9.21
C ILE A 161 6.79 6.32 8.38
N SER A 162 6.02 6.32 7.30
CA SER A 162 6.04 7.41 6.32
C SER A 162 5.18 8.61 6.70
N GLY A 163 4.11 8.45 7.50
CA GLY A 163 3.19 9.53 7.82
C GLY A 163 3.48 10.19 9.17
N GLU A 164 3.97 11.44 9.19
CA GLU A 164 4.05 12.22 10.45
C GLU A 164 2.65 12.47 11.04
N ILE A 165 1.65 12.72 10.17
CA ILE A 165 0.25 12.92 10.57
C ILE A 165 -0.32 11.63 11.15
N PHE A 166 -0.12 10.50 10.46
CA PHE A 166 -0.60 9.21 10.94
C PHE A 166 0.03 8.84 12.29
N ARG A 167 1.35 9.02 12.48
CA ARG A 167 2.02 8.84 13.78
C ARG A 167 1.44 9.73 14.87
N ARG A 168 1.10 10.98 14.54
CA ARG A 168 0.51 11.93 15.48
C ARG A 168 -0.88 11.48 15.93
N GLU A 169 -1.73 11.04 15.01
CA GLU A 169 -3.07 10.52 15.34
C GLU A 169 -2.99 9.19 16.09
N LEU A 170 -2.11 8.27 15.68
CA LEU A 170 -1.92 7.00 16.35
C LEU A 170 -1.43 7.19 17.79
N ARG A 171 -0.52 8.15 18.02
CA ARG A 171 -0.09 8.54 19.37
C ARG A 171 -1.26 9.10 20.18
N LYS A 172 -2.12 9.96 19.61
CA LYS A 172 -3.30 10.49 20.33
C LYS A 172 -4.24 9.37 20.75
N TYR A 173 -4.61 8.47 19.83
CA TYR A 173 -5.46 7.32 20.15
C TYR A 173 -4.83 6.41 21.19
N PHE A 174 -3.54 6.14 21.09
CA PHE A 174 -2.81 5.31 22.05
C PHE A 174 -2.80 5.93 23.45
N VAL A 175 -2.58 7.24 23.55
CA VAL A 175 -2.63 7.98 24.82
C VAL A 175 -4.02 7.94 25.42
N GLU A 176 -5.05 8.14 24.60
CA GLU A 176 -6.44 8.11 25.07
C GLU A 176 -6.86 6.71 25.52
N LEU A 177 -6.39 5.67 24.84
CA LEU A 177 -6.57 4.28 25.24
C LEU A 177 -5.84 3.98 26.56
N CYS A 178 -4.57 4.38 26.71
CA CYS A 178 -3.83 4.24 27.97
C CYS A 178 -4.52 4.98 29.12
N ARG A 179 -5.08 6.17 28.86
CA ARG A 179 -5.86 6.94 29.84
C ARG A 179 -7.12 6.19 30.27
N LYS A 180 -7.84 5.56 29.33
CA LYS A 180 -9.03 4.74 29.62
C LYS A 180 -8.70 3.45 30.39
N ILE A 181 -7.54 2.85 30.14
CA ILE A 181 -7.08 1.63 30.82
C ILE A 181 -6.45 1.93 32.20
N GLY A 182 -6.29 3.21 32.56
CA GLY A 182 -5.71 3.61 33.86
C GLY A 182 -4.19 3.52 33.92
N ILE A 183 -3.52 3.32 32.79
CA ILE A 183 -2.06 3.31 32.68
C ILE A 183 -1.60 4.76 32.52
N GLN A 184 -1.01 5.35 33.57
CA GLN A 184 -0.37 6.67 33.49
C GLN A 184 0.91 6.59 32.65
N MET A 185 0.76 6.74 31.33
CA MET A 185 1.90 6.90 30.45
C MET A 185 2.33 8.36 30.43
N ARG A 186 3.42 8.69 31.13
CA ARG A 186 4.02 10.02 31.19
C ARG A 186 4.78 10.28 29.89
N LEU A 187 4.08 10.70 28.83
CA LEU A 187 4.75 11.11 27.60
C LEU A 187 5.54 12.41 27.83
N PRO A 188 6.76 12.53 27.27
CA PRO A 188 7.46 13.80 27.22
C PRO A 188 6.66 14.74 26.33
N VAL A 189 6.00 15.69 26.98
CA VAL A 189 5.21 16.72 26.33
C VAL A 189 6.16 17.64 25.57
N GLU A 190 6.32 17.39 24.27
CA GLU A 190 6.94 18.27 23.26
C GLU A 190 6.16 19.58 23.05
N ASN A 191 5.39 19.99 24.06
CA ASN A 191 4.54 21.17 24.09
C ASN A 191 4.98 22.15 25.20
N THR A 192 5.92 21.75 26.06
CA THR A 192 6.47 22.64 27.10
C THR A 192 7.43 23.65 26.49
N THR A 193 8.23 23.26 25.48
CA THR A 193 9.17 24.16 24.79
C THR A 193 8.43 25.24 24.00
N ILE A 194 7.33 24.90 23.32
CA ILE A 194 6.54 25.88 22.56
C ILE A 194 5.80 26.84 23.50
N ARG A 195 5.29 26.37 24.65
CA ARG A 195 4.67 27.24 25.66
C ARG A 195 5.69 28.13 26.36
N LEU A 196 6.89 27.63 26.65
CA LEU A 196 7.97 28.42 27.26
C LEU A 196 8.54 29.45 26.28
N VAL A 197 8.71 29.12 25.00
CA VAL A 197 9.13 30.09 23.97
C VAL A 197 8.04 31.13 23.72
N ALA A 198 6.76 30.74 23.68
CA ALA A 198 5.65 31.69 23.56
C ALA A 198 5.51 32.60 24.80
N GLN A 199 5.81 32.11 26.01
CA GLN A 199 5.87 32.93 27.23
C GLN A 199 7.12 33.82 27.28
N ALA A 200 8.27 33.34 26.78
CA ALA A 200 9.50 34.12 26.70
C ALA A 200 9.39 35.28 25.69
N ILE A 201 8.76 35.05 24.53
CA ILE A 201 8.54 36.09 23.51
C ILE A 201 7.58 37.18 24.02
N ARG A 202 6.59 36.85 24.87
CA ARG A 202 5.70 37.85 25.49
C ARG A 202 6.36 38.70 26.58
N ARG A 203 7.53 38.29 27.09
CA ARG A 203 8.27 39.05 28.12
C ARG A 203 9.36 39.96 27.56
N ILE A 204 9.56 40.02 26.25
CA ILE A 204 10.49 40.99 25.65
C ILE A 204 9.83 42.38 25.73
N PRO A 205 10.34 43.31 26.56
CA PRO A 205 9.82 44.68 26.59
C PRO A 205 10.14 45.34 25.25
N ARG A 206 9.12 45.92 24.60
CA ARG A 206 9.33 46.88 23.50
C ARG A 206 9.86 48.17 24.12
N THR A 207 11.18 48.25 24.31
CA THR A 207 11.88 49.51 24.54
C THR A 207 12.63 49.87 23.26
N ILE A 208 11.92 50.44 22.30
CA ILE A 208 12.49 51.32 21.27
C ILE A 208 11.46 52.42 21.05
N ASP A 209 11.42 53.34 22.02
CA ASP A 209 10.90 54.69 21.78
C ASP A 209 12.11 55.60 21.53
N HIS A 210 11.99 56.34 20.42
CA HIS A 210 12.59 57.64 20.14
C HIS A 210 14.09 57.84 20.38
N TYR A 211 14.85 57.90 19.28
CA TYR A 211 15.69 59.06 18.93
C TYR A 211 15.87 59.13 17.41
#